data_AF-A0A0B8T522-F1
#
_entry.id   AF-A0A0B8T522-F1
#
_cell.length_a   1.000
_cell.length_b   1.000
_cell.length_c   1.000
_cell.angle_alpha   90.00
_cell.angle_beta   90.00
_cell.angle_gamma   90.00
#
_symmetry.space_group_name_H-M   'P 1'
#
loop_
_entity.id
_entity.type
_entity.pdbx_description
1 polymer ?
#
loop_
_entity_poly.entity_id
_entity_poly.type
_entity_poly.pdbx_seq_one_letter_code
_entity_poly.pdbx_strand_id
1 'polypeptide(L)'
;MKIAFFSDIHANLHAFKAMLEDLDSQKPDTAYCLGDLVGYNIYPNEVIGEICKRGIATLKGNHDEKVDSIDSTPESLNEKGENYAYHLISEDNRGYLKKTSSPHKYRVYIRGSDFQDCFGSWKHKTYR
;
A
#
# COMPACT_ATOMS: atom_id res chain seq x y z
N MET A 1 23.56 3.17 -2.60
CA MET A 1 22.14 3.23 -2.97
C MET A 1 21.33 2.64 -1.83
N LYS A 2 20.47 3.43 -1.19
CA LYS A 2 19.59 3.05 -0.10
C LYS A 2 18.16 2.99 -0.65
N ILE A 3 17.54 1.83 -0.56
CA ILE A 3 16.15 1.60 -0.96
C ILE A 3 15.34 1.35 0.30
N ALA A 4 14.20 2.02 0.43
CA ALA A 4 13.25 1.76 1.49
C ALA A 4 12.03 0.98 0.96
N PHE A 5 11.60 -0.01 1.73
CA PHE A 5 10.39 -0.77 1.49
C PHE A 5 9.49 -0.70 2.71
N PHE A 6 8.19 -0.55 2.50
CA PHE A 6 7.20 -0.57 3.59
C PHE A 6 5.86 -1.09 3.08
N SER A 7 5.00 -1.54 3.98
CA SER A 7 3.70 -2.15 3.67
C SER A 7 2.72 -1.94 4.82
N ASP A 8 1.49 -2.43 4.68
CA ASP A 8 0.55 -2.61 5.81
C ASP A 8 0.23 -1.29 6.53
N ILE A 9 -0.07 -0.24 5.76
CA ILE A 9 -0.47 1.05 6.34
C ILE A 9 -1.90 0.96 6.90
N HIS A 10 -2.78 0.23 6.22
CA HIS A 10 -4.17 -0.02 6.63
C HIS A 10 -4.94 1.24 7.00
N ALA A 11 -4.78 2.32 6.24
CA ALA A 11 -5.37 3.64 6.48
C ALA A 11 -4.97 4.31 7.82
N ASN A 12 -3.88 3.86 8.46
CA ASN A 12 -3.38 4.45 9.70
C ASN A 12 -2.52 5.70 9.39
N LEU A 13 -3.19 6.84 9.21
CA LEU A 13 -2.52 8.08 8.84
C LEU A 13 -1.46 8.54 9.85
N HIS A 14 -1.69 8.34 11.16
CA HIS A 14 -0.75 8.79 12.19
C HIS A 14 0.54 7.97 12.17
N ALA A 15 0.42 6.64 12.12
CA ALA A 15 1.58 5.76 11.98
C ALA A 15 2.30 6.01 10.66
N PHE A 16 1.55 6.22 9.57
CA PHE A 16 2.14 6.52 8.27
C PHE A 16 2.94 7.83 8.28
N LYS A 17 2.39 8.91 8.86
CA LYS A 17 3.11 10.19 8.99
C LYS A 17 4.39 10.05 9.82
N ALA A 18 4.33 9.35 10.96
CA ALA A 18 5.52 9.10 11.77
C ALA A 18 6.58 8.30 11.01
N MET A 19 6.17 7.28 10.25
CA MET A 19 7.09 6.52 9.41
C MET A 19 7.67 7.38 8.28
N LEU A 20 6.89 8.25 7.65
CA LEU A 20 7.37 9.18 6.63
C LEU A 20 8.39 10.17 7.18
N GLU A 21 8.20 10.66 8.41
CA GLU A 21 9.19 11.52 9.08
C GLU A 21 10.52 10.78 9.31
N ASP A 22 10.46 9.52 9.76
CA ASP A 22 11.65 8.68 9.90
C ASP A 22 12.31 8.40 8.54
N LEU A 23 11.52 8.07 7.52
CA LEU A 23 11.96 7.85 6.15
C LEU A 23 12.71 9.07 5.59
N ASP A 24 12.14 10.27 5.79
CA ASP A 24 12.72 11.54 5.35
C ASP A 24 14.05 11.82 6.08
N SER A 25 14.17 11.43 7.36
CA SER A 25 15.42 11.55 8.13
C SER A 25 16.52 10.62 7.60
N GLN A 26 16.15 9.43 7.13
CA GLN A 26 17.08 8.43 6.62
C GLN A 26 17.56 8.71 5.19
N LYS A 27 16.86 9.58 4.45
CA LYS A 27 17.16 10.01 3.07
C LYS A 27 17.46 8.83 2.13
N PRO A 28 16.52 7.89 1.93
CA PRO A 28 16.70 6.84 0.93
C PRO A 28 16.73 7.45 -0.48
N ASP A 29 17.44 6.79 -1.40
CA ASP A 29 17.47 7.19 -2.81
C ASP A 29 16.12 6.90 -3.50
N THR A 30 15.38 5.89 -3.01
CA THR A 30 14.04 5.54 -3.50
C THR A 30 13.24 4.81 -2.43
N ALA A 31 11.91 4.92 -2.48
CA ALA A 31 10.99 4.22 -1.59
C ALA A 31 9.91 3.48 -2.39
N TYR A 32 9.54 2.30 -1.93
CA TYR A 32 8.48 1.48 -2.52
C TYR A 32 7.49 1.05 -1.43
N CYS A 33 6.19 1.14 -1.75
CA CYS A 33 5.14 0.58 -0.93
C CYS A 33 4.73 -0.79 -1.48
N LEU A 34 4.65 -1.80 -0.62
CA LEU A 34 4.31 -3.17 -1.00
C LEU A 34 2.79 -3.43 -0.95
N GLY A 35 1.99 -2.42 -0.62
CA GLY A 35 0.53 -2.47 -0.62
C GLY A 35 -0.09 -2.39 0.77
N ASP A 36 -1.40 -2.67 0.82
CA ASP A 36 -2.27 -2.51 1.98
C ASP A 36 -2.30 -1.06 2.48
N LEU A 37 -2.59 -0.16 1.54
CA LEU A 37 -2.77 1.27 1.83
C LEU A 37 -4.06 1.50 2.60
N VAL A 38 -5.13 0.81 2.19
CA VAL A 38 -6.44 0.86 2.83
C VAL A 38 -6.67 -0.36 3.69
N GLY A 39 -7.73 -0.35 4.50
CA GLY A 39 -8.00 -1.45 5.40
C GLY A 39 -9.03 -1.05 6.44
N TYR A 40 -8.70 -1.29 7.71
CA TYR A 40 -9.62 -1.15 8.83
C TYR A 40 -9.70 0.26 9.43
N ASN A 41 -8.73 1.16 9.19
CA ASN A 41 -8.74 2.51 9.76
C ASN A 41 -9.45 3.54 8.86
N ILE A 42 -9.72 4.72 9.43
CA ILE A 42 -10.67 5.70 8.89
C ILE A 42 -10.06 6.78 7.98
N TYR A 43 -8.75 6.73 7.68
CA TYR A 43 -8.07 7.73 6.85
C TYR A 43 -7.51 7.19 5.52
N PRO A 44 -8.29 6.41 4.74
CA PRO A 44 -7.75 5.82 3.50
C PRO A 44 -7.42 6.89 2.46
N ASN A 45 -8.21 7.97 2.40
CA ASN A 45 -8.04 9.01 1.38
C ASN A 45 -6.78 9.83 1.60
N GLU A 46 -6.47 10.15 2.86
CA GLU A 46 -5.29 10.89 3.25
C GLU A 46 -4.01 10.07 3.03
N VAL A 47 -4.06 8.77 3.31
CA VAL A 47 -2.94 7.86 3.03
C VAL A 47 -2.66 7.78 1.53
N ILE A 48 -3.68 7.55 0.71
CA ILE A 48 -3.53 7.51 -0.76
C ILE A 48 -3.03 8.86 -1.28
N GLY A 49 -3.58 9.96 -0.75
CA GLY A 49 -3.16 11.32 -1.11
C GLY A 49 -1.68 11.57 -0.85
N GLU A 50 -1.16 11.16 0.31
CA GLU A 50 0.26 11.31 0.64
C GLU A 50 1.17 10.41 -0.21
N ILE A 51 0.75 9.18 -0.53
CA ILE A 51 1.46 8.29 -1.47
C ILE A 51 1.56 8.95 -2.86
N CYS A 52 0.44 9.43 -3.39
CA CYS A 52 0.37 10.10 -4.69
C CYS A 52 1.22 11.37 -4.73
N LYS A 53 1.12 12.20 -3.69
CA LYS A 53 1.87 13.45 -3.55
C LYS A 53 3.38 13.22 -3.51
N ARG A 54 3.83 12.16 -2.85
CA ARG A 54 5.25 11.78 -2.75
C ARG A 54 5.74 10.98 -3.97
N GLY A 55 4.84 10.59 -4.88
CA GLY A 55 5.19 9.80 -6.06
C GLY A 55 5.77 8.43 -5.73
N ILE A 56 5.36 7.83 -4.60
CA ILE A 56 5.87 6.53 -4.16
C ILE A 56 5.24 5.44 -5.02
N ALA A 57 6.08 4.59 -5.61
CA ALA A 57 5.61 3.45 -6.37
C ALA A 57 5.01 2.42 -5.42
N THR A 58 3.76 2.04 -5.67
CA THR A 58 2.97 1.20 -4.76
C THR A 58 2.44 -0.04 -5.47
N LEU A 59 2.65 -1.17 -4.82
CA LEU A 59 2.00 -2.44 -5.10
C LEU A 59 0.55 -2.46 -4.61
N LYS A 60 -0.26 -3.31 -5.23
CA LYS A 60 -1.61 -3.58 -4.74
C LYS A 60 -1.56 -4.69 -3.70
N GLY A 61 -1.96 -4.41 -2.46
CA GLY A 61 -2.09 -5.40 -1.40
C GLY A 61 -3.46 -6.10 -1.43
N ASN A 62 -3.66 -7.09 -0.56
CA ASN A 62 -4.92 -7.83 -0.49
C ASN A 62 -6.08 -6.96 -0.01
N HIS A 63 -5.82 -5.98 0.86
CA HIS A 63 -6.85 -5.03 1.29
C HIS A 63 -7.20 -4.05 0.18
N ASP A 64 -6.22 -3.63 -0.63
CA ASP A 64 -6.45 -2.78 -1.79
C ASP A 64 -7.24 -3.52 -2.88
N GLU A 65 -7.01 -4.83 -3.08
CA GLU A 65 -7.80 -5.69 -3.96
C GLU A 65 -9.22 -5.88 -3.47
N LYS A 66 -9.43 -6.00 -2.15
CA LYS A 66 -10.78 -6.13 -1.57
C LYS A 66 -11.69 -4.96 -1.95
N VAL A 67 -11.15 -3.75 -2.15
CA VAL A 67 -11.91 -2.57 -2.60
C VAL A 67 -12.66 -2.83 -3.90
N ASP A 68 -12.09 -3.61 -4.82
CA ASP A 68 -12.70 -3.91 -6.11
C ASP A 68 -13.99 -4.74 -5.97
N SER A 69 -14.14 -5.46 -4.86
CA SER A 69 -15.31 -6.28 -4.54
C SER A 69 -16.35 -5.60 -3.66
N ILE A 70 -16.08 -4.37 -3.19
CA ILE A 70 -16.98 -3.63 -2.30
C ILE A 70 -17.62 -2.49 -3.08
N ASP A 71 -18.90 -2.67 -3.41
CA ASP A 71 -19.74 -1.57 -3.88
C ASP A 71 -20.06 -0.65 -2.70
N SER A 72 -19.82 0.65 -2.87
CA SER A 72 -20.13 1.66 -1.85
C SER A 72 -21.27 2.52 -2.34
N THR A 73 -22.36 2.47 -1.58
CA THR A 73 -23.51 3.34 -1.74
C THR A 73 -23.54 4.36 -0.60
N PRO A 74 -24.20 5.52 -0.75
CA PRO A 74 -24.39 6.46 0.36
C PRO A 74 -24.97 5.80 1.62
N GLU A 75 -25.82 4.79 1.45
CA GLU A 75 -26.43 4.02 2.52
C GLU A 75 -25.42 3.14 3.26
N SER A 76 -24.38 2.66 2.57
CA SER A 76 -23.30 1.82 3.14
C SER A 76 -22.50 2.53 4.23
N LEU A 77 -22.52 3.88 4.27
CA LEU A 77 -21.89 4.64 5.36
C LEU A 77 -22.60 4.47 6.72
N ASN A 78 -23.80 3.93 6.73
CA ASN A 78 -24.51 3.58 7.97
C ASN A 78 -24.17 2.17 8.48
N GLU A 79 -23.44 1.37 7.69
CA GLU A 79 -23.02 0.04 8.09
C GLU A 79 -21.94 0.13 9.18
N LYS A 80 -22.21 -0.51 10.31
CA LYS A 80 -21.23 -0.69 11.39
C LYS A 80 -20.49 -2.00 11.16
N GLY A 81 -19.18 -1.95 11.02
CA GLY A 81 -18.36 -3.15 10.92
C GLY A 81 -17.02 -2.90 10.24
N GLU A 82 -16.29 -3.99 10.01
CA GLU A 82 -14.93 -3.97 9.42
C GLU A 82 -14.88 -3.38 8.01
N ASN A 83 -16.02 -3.35 7.30
CA ASN A 83 -16.11 -2.80 5.95
C ASN A 83 -16.35 -1.28 5.92
N TYR A 84 -16.71 -0.65 7.04
CA TYR A 84 -17.01 0.79 7.11
C TYR A 84 -15.89 1.65 6.50
N ALA A 85 -14.65 1.33 6.81
CA ALA A 85 -13.48 2.05 6.31
C ALA A 85 -13.35 2.03 4.77
N TYR A 86 -13.82 0.97 4.11
CA TYR A 86 -13.79 0.86 2.64
C TYR A 86 -14.85 1.75 1.97
N HIS A 87 -15.93 2.07 2.69
CA HIS A 87 -16.97 2.99 2.22
C HIS A 87 -16.52 4.45 2.28
N LEU A 88 -15.49 4.76 3.09
CA LEU A 88 -14.91 6.11 3.16
C LEU A 88 -14.05 6.46 1.95
N ILE A 89 -13.62 5.48 1.15
CA ILE A 89 -12.73 5.70 0.02
C ILE A 89 -13.49 6.45 -1.09
N SER A 90 -12.98 7.61 -1.48
CA SER A 90 -13.56 8.42 -2.56
C SER A 90 -13.50 7.69 -3.91
N GLU A 91 -14.39 8.07 -4.84
CA GLU A 91 -14.42 7.45 -6.17
C GLU A 91 -13.11 7.64 -6.94
N ASP A 92 -12.47 8.81 -6.79
CA ASP A 92 -11.15 9.07 -7.40
C ASP A 92 -10.08 8.12 -6.86
N ASN A 93 -10.07 7.87 -5.55
CA ASN A 93 -9.12 6.98 -4.91
C ASN A 93 -9.42 5.51 -5.21
N ARG A 94 -10.70 5.13 -5.35
CA ARG A 94 -11.11 3.83 -5.90
C ARG A 94 -10.58 3.67 -7.33
N GLY A 95 -10.70 4.70 -8.14
CA GLY A 95 -10.12 4.76 -9.48
C GLY A 95 -8.60 4.61 -9.49
N TYR A 96 -7.90 5.22 -8.53
CA TYR A 96 -6.47 5.05 -8.33
C TYR A 96 -6.12 3.59 -8.00
N LEU A 97 -6.75 3.00 -6.97
CA LEU A 97 -6.49 1.62 -6.55
C LEU A 97 -6.82 0.58 -7.64
N LYS A 98 -7.81 0.85 -8.49
CA LYS A 98 -8.12 0.03 -9.68
C LYS A 98 -7.02 0.12 -10.75
N LYS A 99 -6.43 1.31 -10.94
CA LYS A 99 -5.36 1.56 -11.93
C LYS A 99 -3.99 1.09 -11.47
N THR A 100 -3.78 0.96 -10.17
CA THR A 100 -2.62 0.28 -9.57
C THR A 100 -2.74 -1.22 -9.86
N SER A 101 -2.74 -1.58 -11.15
CA SER A 101 -2.89 -2.95 -11.62
C SER A 101 -1.73 -3.77 -11.08
N SER A 102 -2.07 -4.90 -10.48
CA SER A 102 -1.20 -5.79 -9.72
C SER A 102 -0.28 -6.63 -10.62
N PRO A 103 1.01 -6.30 -10.86
CA PRO A 103 1.97 -7.37 -10.94
C PRO A 103 2.17 -7.83 -9.50
N HIS A 104 1.73 -9.05 -9.18
CA HIS A 104 1.96 -9.71 -7.89
C HIS A 104 3.46 -9.86 -7.53
N LYS A 105 4.34 -9.35 -8.39
CA LYS A 105 5.81 -9.43 -8.34
C LYS A 105 6.40 -8.14 -8.87
N TYR A 106 7.08 -7.39 -8.01
CA TYR A 106 8.06 -6.40 -8.44
C TYR A 106 9.43 -7.07 -8.39
N ARG A 107 10.24 -6.82 -9.42
CA ARG A 107 11.66 -7.23 -9.44
C ARG A 107 12.51 -5.98 -9.41
N VAL A 108 13.26 -5.81 -8.33
CA VAL A 108 14.23 -4.75 -8.20
C VAL A 108 15.60 -5.34 -8.53
N TYR A 109 16.16 -4.94 -9.67
CA TYR A 109 17.50 -5.37 -10.08
C TYR A 109 18.55 -4.45 -9.46
N ILE A 110 19.18 -4.90 -8.37
CA ILE A 110 20.32 -4.22 -7.77
C ILE A 110 21.58 -4.81 -8.42
N ARG A 111 22.30 -4.02 -9.22
CA ARG A 111 23.59 -4.47 -9.78
C ARG A 111 24.52 -4.91 -8.64
N GLY A 112 24.78 -6.21 -8.55
CA GLY A 112 25.63 -6.82 -7.51
C GLY A 112 24.91 -7.72 -6.50
N SER A 113 23.57 -7.84 -6.54
CA SER A 113 22.82 -8.78 -5.68
C SER A 113 21.44 -9.07 -6.30
N ASP A 114 21.16 -10.32 -6.68
CA ASP A 114 19.82 -10.73 -7.09
C ASP A 114 18.91 -10.87 -5.87
N PHE A 115 17.91 -9.98 -5.75
CA PHE A 115 16.82 -10.12 -4.79
C PHE A 115 15.52 -10.40 -5.53
N GLN A 116 14.78 -11.41 -5.08
CA GLN A 116 13.51 -11.81 -5.66
C GLN A 116 12.46 -11.86 -4.55
N ASP A 117 11.64 -10.80 -4.46
CA ASP A 117 10.48 -10.78 -3.56
C ASP A 117 9.24 -11.35 -4.26
N CYS A 118 8.55 -12.24 -3.55
CA CYS A 118 7.23 -12.77 -3.89
C CYS A 118 6.43 -12.76 -2.58
N PHE A 119 5.41 -11.90 -2.48
CA PHE A 119 4.46 -11.97 -1.38
C PHE A 119 3.65 -13.27 -1.49
N GLY A 120 3.73 -14.10 -0.44
CA GLY A 120 3.05 -15.39 -0.33
C GLY A 120 4.02 -16.54 -0.02
N SER A 121 4.12 -16.90 1.27
CA SER A 121 4.88 -18.03 1.84
C SER A 121 6.41 -17.96 1.69
N TRP A 122 7.07 -17.65 2.80
CA TRP A 122 8.52 -17.78 2.98
C TRP A 122 8.90 -19.26 2.95
N LYS A 123 9.39 -19.76 1.81
CA LYS A 123 10.18 -20.99 1.77
C LYS A 123 11.61 -20.63 1.44
N HIS A 124 12.47 -20.64 2.46
CA HIS A 124 13.92 -20.60 2.31
C HIS A 124 14.34 -21.70 1.33
N LYS A 125 14.84 -21.30 0.16
CA LYS A 125 15.71 -22.15 -0.64
C LYS A 125 17.05 -21.44 -0.79
N THR A 126 18.01 -21.88 0.02
CA THR A 126 19.42 -21.63 -0.23
C THR A 126 19.82 -22.39 -1.48
N TYR A 127 20.15 -21.68 -2.55
CA TYR A 127 20.87 -22.27 -3.68
C TYR A 127 22.37 -22.06 -3.44
N ARG A 128 23.09 -23.19 -3.36
CA ARG A 128 24.55 -23.23 -3.51
C ARG A 128 24.90 -23.16 -5.00
#